data_AF-A0A1Y4DBU6-F1
#
_entry.id   AF-A0A1Y4DBU6-F1
#
_cell.length_a   1.000
_cell.length_b   1.000
_cell.length_c   1.000
_cell.angle_alpha   90.00
_cell.angle_beta   90.00
_cell.angle_gamma   90.00
#
_symmetry.space_group_name_H-M   'P 1'
#
loop_
_entity.id
_entity.type
_entity.pdbx_description
1 polymer ?
#
loop_
_entity_poly.entity_id
_entity_poly.type
_entity_poly.pdbx_seq_one_letter_code
_entity_poly.pdbx_strand_id
1 'polypeptide(L)'
;MNKIYQKPFLGVKNAGFTLIELLVVVLIIGILAAVAVPQYEIAVEKSRIAEVLTAFSNLEKAEKMFEMSNGRYTRQLDLLDIEMPGIGRDIGYGQNNWETDNYYFWAEAESYGWANRVFRIKASSKKSKKYTLVMDLNQGEKKIYCTEYAPSSGPTIPVPAGQLPDICRKLGAASDGLMKL
;
A
#
# COMPACT_ATOMS: atom_id res chain seq x y z
N MET A 1 52.12 37.09 -56.32
CA MET A 1 51.59 35.71 -56.37
C MET A 1 51.01 35.37 -55.00
N ASN A 2 49.68 35.29 -54.85
CA ASN A 2 49.07 34.56 -53.74
C ASN A 2 47.59 34.31 -54.04
N LYS A 3 47.25 33.10 -54.47
CA LYS A 3 45.86 32.63 -54.55
C LYS A 3 45.57 31.89 -53.25
N ILE A 4 44.81 32.52 -52.35
CA ILE A 4 44.27 31.88 -51.15
C ILE A 4 43.09 31.01 -51.60
N TYR A 5 43.26 29.69 -51.51
CA TYR A 5 42.21 28.72 -51.78
C TYR A 5 41.19 28.74 -50.63
N GLN A 6 40.07 29.41 -50.85
CA GLN A 6 38.93 29.39 -49.94
C GLN A 6 38.18 28.06 -50.13
N LYS A 7 38.38 27.12 -49.21
CA LYS A 7 37.70 25.82 -49.22
C LYS A 7 36.18 26.05 -49.12
N PRO A 8 35.34 25.53 -50.04
CA PRO A 8 33.90 25.63 -49.89
C PRO A 8 33.49 24.80 -48.67
N PHE A 9 32.77 25.44 -47.75
CA PHE A 9 32.12 24.74 -46.65
C PHE A 9 31.04 23.85 -47.27
N LEU A 10 31.34 22.56 -47.44
CA LEU A 10 30.38 21.52 -47.80
C LEU A 10 29.34 21.47 -46.68
N GLY A 11 28.28 22.28 -46.83
CA GLY A 11 27.21 22.39 -45.87
C GLY A 11 26.51 21.05 -45.71
N VAL A 12 26.63 20.45 -44.52
CA VAL A 12 25.75 19.38 -44.08
C VAL A 12 24.34 19.97 -44.10
N LYS A 13 23.46 19.43 -44.96
CA LYS A 13 22.04 19.83 -44.97
C LYS A 13 21.48 19.46 -43.60
N ASN A 14 21.17 20.46 -42.78
CA ASN A 14 20.40 20.26 -41.56
C ASN A 14 19.02 19.75 -41.97
N ALA A 15 18.80 18.44 -41.91
CA ALA A 15 17.49 17.84 -42.06
C ALA A 15 16.68 18.22 -40.81
N GLY A 16 15.74 19.16 -40.97
CA GLY A 16 14.79 19.49 -39.92
C GLY A 16 13.70 18.43 -39.82
N PHE A 17 13.25 18.13 -38.60
CA PHE A 17 12.06 17.31 -38.37
C PHE A 17 10.82 18.01 -38.93
N THR A 18 9.93 17.24 -39.55
CA THR A 18 8.65 17.78 -40.02
C THR A 18 7.67 17.91 -38.86
N LEU A 19 6.79 18.91 -38.93
CA LEU A 19 5.72 19.09 -37.92
C LEU A 19 4.79 17.87 -37.85
N ILE A 20 4.56 17.21 -39.00
CA ILE A 20 3.71 16.03 -39.06
C ILE A 20 4.35 14.81 -38.39
N GLU A 21 5.67 14.63 -38.51
CA GLU A 21 6.39 13.56 -37.79
C GLU A 21 6.24 13.72 -36.29
N LEU A 22 6.41 14.95 -35.77
CA LEU A 22 6.20 15.20 -34.35
C LEU A 22 4.74 15.00 -33.92
N LEU A 23 3.78 15.38 -34.76
CA LEU A 23 2.34 15.22 -34.46
C LEU A 23 1.96 13.74 -34.32
N VAL A 24 2.40 12.89 -35.24
CA VAL A 24 2.13 11.45 -35.16
C VAL A 24 2.81 10.82 -33.94
N VAL A 25 4.03 11.24 -33.60
CA VAL A 25 4.74 10.73 -32.42
C VAL A 25 4.00 11.08 -31.12
N VAL A 26 3.58 12.34 -30.94
CA VAL A 26 2.84 12.71 -29.72
C VAL A 26 1.47 12.05 -29.66
N LEU A 27 0.83 11.79 -30.80
CA LEU A 27 -0.43 11.05 -30.88
C LEU A 27 -0.25 9.60 -30.40
N ILE A 28 0.80 8.91 -30.88
CA ILE A 28 1.09 7.53 -30.45
C ILE A 28 1.42 7.48 -28.95
N ILE A 29 2.29 8.38 -28.46
CA ILE A 29 2.65 8.45 -27.04
C ILE A 29 1.42 8.76 -26.17
N GLY A 30 0.52 9.63 -26.64
CA GLY A 30 -0.72 9.97 -25.95
C GLY A 30 -1.64 8.76 -25.75
N ILE A 31 -1.81 7.93 -26.79
CA ILE A 31 -2.62 6.71 -26.71
C ILE A 31 -2.01 5.71 -25.73
N LEU A 32 -0.68 5.49 -25.81
CA LEU A 32 0.01 4.58 -24.90
C LEU A 32 -0.06 5.06 -23.44
N ALA A 33 0.14 6.35 -23.20
CA ALA A 33 0.08 6.93 -21.86
C ALA A 33 -1.31 6.80 -21.22
N ALA A 34 -2.39 6.98 -22.00
CA ALA A 34 -3.77 6.86 -21.50
C ALA A 34 -4.07 5.47 -20.90
N VAL A 35 -3.49 4.41 -21.45
CA VAL A 35 -3.65 3.04 -20.93
C VAL A 35 -2.61 2.71 -19.86
N ALA A 36 -1.37 3.17 -20.02
CA ALA A 36 -0.26 2.82 -19.15
C ALA A 36 -0.34 3.47 -17.76
N VAL A 37 -0.75 4.75 -17.67
CA VAL A 37 -0.79 5.50 -16.41
C VAL A 37 -1.67 4.84 -15.33
N PRO A 38 -2.95 4.48 -15.58
CA PRO A 38 -3.78 3.86 -14.53
C PRO A 38 -3.26 2.48 -14.10
N GLN A 39 -2.60 1.74 -15.00
CA GLN A 39 -1.98 0.45 -14.67
C GLN A 39 -0.73 0.64 -13.79
N TYR A 40 0.09 1.64 -14.11
CA TYR A 40 1.27 1.99 -13.33
C TYR A 40 0.91 2.39 -11.90
N GLU A 41 -0.15 3.19 -11.70
CA GLU A 41 -0.63 3.55 -10.36
C GLU A 41 -1.00 2.33 -9.51
N ILE A 42 -1.69 1.35 -10.11
CA ILE A 42 -2.05 0.09 -9.41
C ILE A 42 -0.80 -0.72 -9.07
N ALA A 43 0.18 -0.78 -9.98
CA ALA A 43 1.43 -1.51 -9.75
C ALA A 43 2.24 -0.90 -8.60
N VAL A 44 2.34 0.43 -8.53
CA VAL A 44 2.98 1.15 -7.42
C VAL A 44 2.22 0.94 -6.12
N GLU A 45 0.89 0.91 -6.15
CA GLU A 45 0.13 0.67 -4.93
C GLU A 45 0.28 -0.78 -4.43
N LYS A 46 0.37 -1.76 -5.33
CA LYS A 46 0.68 -3.15 -4.95
C LYS A 46 2.04 -3.30 -4.28
N SER A 47 3.06 -2.57 -4.74
CA SER A 47 4.38 -2.61 -4.09
C SER A 47 4.35 -1.97 -2.69
N ARG A 48 3.58 -0.90 -2.50
CA ARG A 48 3.36 -0.31 -1.17
C ARG A 48 2.64 -1.27 -0.22
N ILE A 49 1.68 -2.03 -0.69
CA ILE A 49 0.97 -3.02 0.14
C ILE A 49 1.90 -4.11 0.65
N ALA A 50 2.94 -4.48 -0.11
CA ALA A 50 3.92 -5.46 0.35
C ALA A 50 4.62 -5.04 1.67
N GLU A 51 4.76 -3.73 1.91
CA GLU A 51 5.24 -3.17 3.18
C GLU A 51 4.28 -3.51 4.33
N VAL A 52 2.98 -3.28 4.13
CA VAL A 52 1.92 -3.58 5.10
C VAL A 52 1.84 -5.09 5.38
N LEU A 53 1.89 -5.92 4.34
CA LEU A 53 1.82 -7.38 4.49
C LEU A 53 3.01 -7.94 5.28
N THR A 54 4.18 -7.35 5.10
CA THR A 54 5.39 -7.69 5.87
C THR A 54 5.20 -7.31 7.33
N ALA A 55 4.74 -6.08 7.60
CA ALA A 55 4.45 -5.64 8.96
C ALA A 55 3.41 -6.55 9.64
N PHE A 56 2.31 -6.83 8.95
CA PHE A 56 1.26 -7.73 9.40
C PHE A 56 1.79 -9.13 9.74
N SER A 57 2.66 -9.70 8.91
CA SER A 57 3.25 -11.01 9.19
C SER A 57 4.17 -11.03 10.41
N ASN A 58 4.87 -9.93 10.69
CA ASN A 58 5.71 -9.81 11.90
C ASN A 58 4.86 -9.65 13.16
N LEU A 59 3.81 -8.84 13.10
CA LEU A 59 2.84 -8.68 14.19
C LEU A 59 2.10 -9.97 14.52
N GLU A 60 1.68 -10.72 13.50
CA GLU A 60 1.05 -12.03 13.69
C GLU A 60 1.94 -12.96 14.51
N LYS A 61 3.23 -13.03 14.17
CA LYS A 61 4.18 -13.88 14.90
C LYS A 61 4.35 -13.43 16.33
N ALA A 62 4.48 -12.12 16.55
CA ALA A 62 4.69 -11.56 17.87
C ALA A 62 3.47 -11.73 18.77
N GLU A 63 2.27 -11.45 18.26
CA GLU A 63 1.01 -11.66 18.97
C GLU A 63 0.80 -13.14 19.30
N LYS A 64 1.14 -14.06 18.39
CA LYS A 64 1.11 -15.51 18.68
C LYS A 64 2.08 -15.90 19.79
N MET A 65 3.30 -15.36 19.81
CA MET A 65 4.27 -15.61 20.90
C MET A 65 3.79 -15.06 22.23
N PHE A 66 3.21 -13.85 22.22
CA PHE A 66 2.66 -13.22 23.41
C PHE A 66 1.44 -14.01 23.93
N GLU A 67 0.56 -14.47 23.03
CA GLU A 67 -0.58 -15.33 23.36
C GLU A 67 -0.16 -16.66 23.99
N MET A 68 0.89 -17.32 23.46
CA MET A 68 1.41 -18.56 24.06
C MET A 68 1.87 -18.36 25.50
N SER A 69 2.37 -17.17 25.85
CA SER A 69 2.85 -16.86 27.20
C SER A 69 1.75 -16.34 28.15
N ASN A 70 0.76 -15.61 27.62
CA ASN A 70 -0.23 -14.87 28.42
C ASN A 70 -1.68 -15.36 28.27
N GLY A 71 -1.92 -16.32 27.37
CA GLY A 71 -3.26 -16.79 26.98
C GLY A 71 -4.11 -15.73 26.28
N ARG A 72 -3.49 -14.66 25.77
CA ARG A 72 -4.16 -13.54 25.09
C ARG A 72 -3.29 -12.82 24.10
N TYR A 73 -3.93 -12.25 23.09
CA TYR A 73 -3.38 -11.11 22.35
C TYR A 73 -3.40 -9.83 23.17
N THR A 74 -2.50 -8.91 22.82
CA THR A 74 -2.37 -7.59 23.44
C THR A 74 -2.80 -6.48 22.49
N ARG A 75 -3.10 -5.30 23.03
CA ARG A 75 -3.26 -4.06 22.24
C ARG A 75 -1.99 -3.22 22.23
N GLN A 76 -1.11 -3.55 23.16
CA GLN A 76 0.10 -2.83 23.50
C GLN A 76 1.22 -3.42 22.67
N LEU A 77 1.61 -2.69 21.63
CA LEU A 77 2.69 -3.08 20.74
C LEU A 77 4.05 -3.06 21.44
N ASP A 78 4.20 -2.30 22.53
CA ASP A 78 5.37 -2.28 23.40
C ASP A 78 5.59 -3.58 24.17
N LEU A 79 4.55 -4.41 24.32
CA LEU A 79 4.68 -5.75 24.91
C LEU A 79 5.07 -6.81 23.88
N LEU A 80 5.15 -6.43 22.60
CA LEU A 80 5.60 -7.29 21.52
C LEU A 80 7.07 -7.04 21.25
N ASP A 81 7.87 -8.11 21.25
CA ASP A 81 9.29 -8.04 20.89
C ASP A 81 9.45 -7.98 19.36
N ILE A 82 9.14 -6.82 18.77
CA ILE A 82 9.23 -6.58 17.33
C ILE A 82 9.99 -5.29 17.01
N GLU A 83 10.91 -5.40 16.06
CA GLU A 83 11.49 -4.24 15.38
C GLU A 83 10.84 -4.10 14.01
N MET A 84 10.18 -2.97 13.75
CA MET A 84 9.55 -2.68 12.46
C MET A 84 10.10 -1.38 11.85
N PRO A 85 10.32 -1.35 10.53
CA PRO A 85 10.76 -0.14 9.85
C PRO A 85 9.70 0.97 9.96
N GLY A 86 10.12 2.20 10.23
CA GLY A 86 9.24 3.36 10.45
C GLY A 86 8.85 3.59 11.90
N ILE A 87 9.19 2.68 12.82
CA ILE A 87 9.12 2.95 14.25
C ILE A 87 10.28 3.89 14.60
N GLY A 88 10.03 5.20 14.53
CA GLY A 88 10.75 6.14 15.39
C GLY A 88 10.58 5.66 16.83
N ARG A 89 11.65 5.63 17.60
CA ARG A 89 11.74 5.08 18.97
C ARG A 89 10.93 5.86 20.02
N ASP A 90 9.76 6.37 19.65
CA ASP A 90 8.85 7.18 20.47
C ASP A 90 7.43 6.57 20.50
N ILE A 91 7.32 5.24 20.46
CA ILE A 91 6.09 4.57 20.91
C ILE A 91 6.09 4.67 22.44
N GLY A 92 5.61 5.80 22.98
CA GLY A 92 5.38 5.95 24.41
C GLY A 92 4.51 4.82 24.97
N TYR A 93 4.63 4.53 26.26
CA TYR A 93 3.87 3.47 26.94
C TYR A 93 2.37 3.54 26.62
N GLY A 94 1.79 2.43 26.13
CA GLY A 94 0.36 2.34 25.82
C GLY A 94 -0.06 2.88 24.45
N GLN A 95 0.87 3.23 23.57
CA GLN A 95 0.58 3.58 22.19
C GLN A 95 0.25 2.31 21.36
N ASN A 96 -0.84 2.39 20.62
CA ASN A 96 -1.32 1.36 19.70
C ASN A 96 -1.15 1.76 18.22
N ASN A 97 -0.55 2.93 17.96
CA ASN A 97 -0.46 3.53 16.64
C ASN A 97 0.99 3.79 16.27
N TRP A 98 1.33 3.59 15.01
CA TRP A 98 2.63 3.97 14.45
C TRP A 98 2.48 4.31 12.98
N GLU A 99 3.52 4.82 12.36
CA GLU A 99 3.44 5.27 10.98
C GLU A 99 4.71 4.93 10.21
N THR A 100 4.57 4.74 8.92
CA THR A 100 5.69 4.66 7.97
C THR A 100 5.61 5.81 6.98
N ASP A 101 6.49 5.85 5.98
CA ASP A 101 6.41 6.85 4.91
C ASP A 101 5.10 6.74 4.10
N ASN A 102 4.55 5.52 4.01
CA ASN A 102 3.42 5.20 3.14
C ASN A 102 2.12 4.94 3.91
N TYR A 103 2.16 4.51 5.16
CA TYR A 103 0.96 4.12 5.91
C TYR A 103 0.88 4.70 7.33
N TYR A 104 -0.34 4.98 7.78
CA TYR A 104 -0.69 5.11 9.19
C TYR A 104 -1.21 3.76 9.69
N PHE A 105 -0.73 3.31 10.83
CA PHE A 105 -1.17 2.08 11.45
C PHE A 105 -1.78 2.34 12.83
N TRP A 106 -2.79 1.54 13.17
CA TRP A 106 -3.39 1.54 14.49
C TRP A 106 -3.95 0.17 14.85
N ALA A 107 -3.61 -0.28 16.05
CA ALA A 107 -4.09 -1.51 16.64
C ALA A 107 -5.36 -1.25 17.45
N GLU A 108 -6.36 -2.09 17.25
CA GLU A 108 -7.60 -2.13 18.00
C GLU A 108 -7.73 -3.54 18.57
N ALA A 109 -8.05 -3.70 19.86
CA ALA A 109 -8.62 -4.98 20.28
C ALA A 109 -10.09 -4.80 20.57
N GLU A 110 -10.86 -5.64 19.89
CA GLU A 110 -12.25 -5.86 20.21
C GLU A 110 -12.32 -6.99 21.24
N SER A 111 -12.77 -6.65 22.45
CA SER A 111 -13.13 -7.66 23.44
C SER A 111 -14.56 -8.09 23.16
N TYR A 112 -14.74 -9.24 22.51
CA TYR A 112 -16.04 -9.87 22.43
C TYR A 112 -16.31 -10.64 23.73
N GLY A 113 -16.76 -9.92 24.76
CA GLY A 113 -17.00 -10.51 26.08
C GLY A 113 -15.72 -10.97 26.81
N TRP A 114 -15.88 -11.85 27.79
CA TRP A 114 -14.84 -12.27 28.74
C TRP A 114 -13.86 -13.33 28.20
N ALA A 115 -14.04 -13.80 26.96
CA ALA A 115 -13.25 -14.93 26.42
C ALA A 115 -12.82 -14.82 24.96
N ASN A 116 -13.16 -13.76 24.21
CA ASN A 116 -12.87 -13.70 22.79
C ASN A 116 -11.96 -12.50 22.48
N ARG A 117 -10.68 -12.79 22.26
CA ARG A 117 -9.60 -11.82 22.13
C ARG A 117 -9.17 -11.82 20.67
N VAL A 118 -9.78 -10.94 19.87
CA VAL A 118 -9.37 -10.70 18.50
C VAL A 118 -8.36 -9.56 18.52
N PHE A 119 -7.18 -9.79 17.95
CA PHE A 119 -6.25 -8.71 17.64
C PHE A 119 -6.60 -8.16 16.28
N ARG A 120 -6.93 -6.87 16.22
CA ARG A 120 -7.20 -6.18 14.96
C ARG A 120 -6.17 -5.10 14.77
N ILE A 121 -5.70 -4.96 13.54
CA ILE A 121 -4.77 -3.90 13.19
C ILE A 121 -5.08 -3.35 11.82
N LYS A 122 -5.04 -2.04 11.70
CA LYS A 122 -5.45 -1.33 10.50
C LYS A 122 -4.26 -0.54 9.96
N ALA A 123 -4.19 -0.45 8.64
CA ALA A 123 -3.17 0.28 7.90
C ALA A 123 -3.84 1.12 6.80
N SER A 124 -3.79 2.44 6.92
CA SER A 124 -4.37 3.38 5.94
C SER A 124 -3.26 4.06 5.15
N SER A 125 -3.41 4.08 3.82
CA SER A 125 -2.42 4.69 2.92
C SER A 125 -2.38 6.21 3.11
N LYS A 126 -1.21 6.77 3.44
CA LYS A 126 -0.98 8.22 3.54
C LYS A 126 -1.17 8.93 2.21
N LYS A 127 -0.78 8.25 1.11
CA LYS A 127 -0.71 8.82 -0.23
C LYS A 127 -2.06 8.78 -0.93
N SER A 128 -2.68 7.60 -0.98
CA SER A 128 -3.93 7.43 -1.72
C SER A 128 -5.15 7.79 -0.88
N LYS A 129 -5.16 7.44 0.42
CA LYS A 129 -6.34 7.51 1.30
C LYS A 129 -7.59 6.84 0.68
N LYS A 130 -7.40 5.96 -0.30
CA LYS A 130 -8.48 5.30 -1.08
C LYS A 130 -8.93 3.97 -0.48
N TYR A 131 -8.13 3.41 0.43
CA TYR A 131 -8.44 2.15 1.12
C TYR A 131 -7.67 2.06 2.45
N THR A 132 -8.14 1.14 3.28
CA THR A 132 -7.52 0.70 4.52
C THR A 132 -7.42 -0.82 4.49
N LEU A 133 -6.25 -1.35 4.83
CA LEU A 133 -6.05 -2.78 5.07
C LEU A 133 -6.29 -3.07 6.54
N VAL A 134 -7.02 -4.12 6.84
CA VAL A 134 -7.30 -4.57 8.20
C VAL A 134 -6.85 -6.01 8.33
N MET A 135 -6.04 -6.32 9.32
CA MET A 135 -5.76 -7.71 9.70
C MET A 135 -6.46 -8.01 11.01
N ASP A 136 -7.23 -9.10 11.00
CA ASP A 136 -7.80 -9.73 12.18
C ASP A 136 -7.04 -11.02 12.46
N LEU A 137 -6.61 -11.18 13.71
CA LEU A 137 -6.05 -12.40 14.24
C LEU A 137 -6.96 -12.91 15.35
N ASN A 138 -7.54 -14.08 15.13
CA ASN A 138 -8.48 -14.72 16.05
C ASN A 138 -8.11 -16.19 16.22
N GLN A 139 -7.73 -16.61 17.43
CA GLN A 139 -7.39 -18.00 17.77
C GLN A 139 -6.38 -18.62 16.77
N GLY A 140 -5.38 -17.84 16.37
CA GLY A 140 -4.33 -18.25 15.43
C GLY A 140 -4.69 -18.16 13.95
N GLU A 141 -5.95 -17.91 13.59
CA GLU A 141 -6.40 -17.66 12.23
C GLU A 141 -6.22 -16.19 11.87
N LYS A 142 -5.42 -15.92 10.83
CA LYS A 142 -5.21 -14.57 10.27
C LYS A 142 -6.15 -14.34 9.08
N LYS A 143 -6.88 -13.23 9.09
CA LYS A 143 -7.67 -12.73 7.97
C LYS A 143 -7.28 -11.31 7.64
N ILE A 144 -7.09 -11.02 6.36
CA ILE A 144 -6.75 -9.66 5.90
C ILE A 144 -7.88 -9.17 5.00
N TYR A 145 -8.38 -7.98 5.28
CA TYR A 145 -9.46 -7.31 4.60
C TYR A 145 -8.98 -6.01 3.96
N CYS A 146 -9.57 -5.64 2.82
CA CYS A 146 -9.42 -4.32 2.21
C CYS A 146 -10.76 -3.61 2.23
N THR A 147 -10.82 -2.37 2.74
CA THR A 147 -12.05 -1.57 2.88
C THR A 147 -11.82 -0.10 2.53
N GLU A 148 -12.87 0.64 2.14
CA GLU A 148 -12.83 2.10 1.89
C GLU A 148 -12.65 2.89 3.18
N TYR A 149 -13.32 2.43 4.23
CA TYR A 149 -13.43 3.08 5.52
C TYR A 149 -13.32 2.01 6.60
N ALA A 150 -12.42 2.26 7.55
CA ALA A 150 -12.38 1.52 8.79
C ALA A 150 -13.38 2.18 9.76
N PRO A 151 -14.44 1.49 10.20
CA PRO A 151 -15.30 2.04 11.25
C PRO A 151 -14.45 2.31 12.50
N SER A 152 -14.66 3.46 13.12
CA SER A 152 -14.06 3.85 14.40
C SER A 152 -14.67 3.11 15.61
N SER A 153 -15.65 2.22 15.39
CA SER A 153 -16.39 1.55 16.46
C SER A 153 -16.90 0.18 16.03
N GLY A 154 -16.29 -0.89 16.54
CA GLY A 154 -16.89 -2.22 16.56
C GLY A 154 -17.11 -2.89 15.19
N PRO A 155 -17.73 -4.07 15.16
CA PRO A 155 -17.62 -4.99 14.04
C PRO A 155 -18.57 -4.62 12.91
N THR A 156 -18.03 -4.10 11.81
CA THR A 156 -18.64 -4.26 10.48
C THR A 156 -17.61 -4.84 9.52
N ILE A 157 -17.20 -6.07 9.83
CA ILE A 157 -16.54 -6.99 8.92
C ILE A 157 -17.38 -8.28 8.97
N PRO A 158 -17.84 -8.85 7.84
CA PRO A 158 -17.49 -8.51 6.45
C PRO A 158 -18.04 -7.16 6.00
N VAL A 159 -17.31 -6.49 5.09
CA VAL A 159 -17.84 -5.33 4.36
C VAL A 159 -19.06 -5.82 3.57
N PRO A 160 -20.24 -5.20 3.66
CA PRO A 160 -21.41 -5.64 2.89
C PRO A 160 -21.07 -5.69 1.40
N ALA A 161 -21.40 -6.81 0.75
CA ALA A 161 -21.13 -7.02 -0.68
C ALA A 161 -21.78 -5.89 -1.51
N GLY A 162 -20.93 -5.01 -2.05
CA GLY A 162 -21.36 -3.81 -2.79
C GLY A 162 -20.69 -2.50 -2.34
N GLN A 163 -20.09 -2.47 -1.16
CA GLN A 163 -19.38 -1.30 -0.63
C GLN A 163 -17.84 -1.43 -0.71
N LEU A 164 -17.35 -2.43 -1.47
CA LEU A 164 -15.91 -2.66 -1.65
C LEU A 164 -15.35 -1.71 -2.71
N PRO A 165 -14.34 -0.89 -2.39
CA PRO A 165 -13.69 -0.03 -3.37
C PRO A 165 -13.18 -0.78 -4.59
N ASP A 166 -13.28 -0.16 -5.76
CA ASP A 166 -12.71 -0.70 -7.00
C ASP A 166 -11.20 -0.97 -6.86
N ILE A 167 -10.51 -0.14 -6.07
CA ILE A 167 -9.08 -0.34 -5.79
C ILE A 167 -8.84 -1.67 -5.07
N CYS A 168 -9.64 -2.03 -4.06
CA CYS A 168 -9.50 -3.30 -3.35
C CYS A 168 -9.67 -4.52 -4.27
N ARG A 169 -10.64 -4.47 -5.21
CA ARG A 169 -10.80 -5.53 -6.22
C ARG A 169 -9.57 -5.64 -7.14
N LYS A 170 -9.04 -4.51 -7.60
CA LYS A 170 -7.82 -4.45 -8.43
C LYS A 170 -6.56 -4.94 -7.68
N LEU A 171 -6.56 -4.82 -6.36
CA LEU A 171 -5.51 -5.29 -5.46
C LEU A 171 -5.62 -6.78 -5.14
N GLY A 172 -6.72 -7.45 -5.48
CA GLY A 172 -6.91 -8.90 -5.29
C GLY A 172 -7.85 -9.29 -4.15
N ALA A 173 -8.61 -8.35 -3.60
CA ALA A 173 -9.67 -8.67 -2.64
C ALA A 173 -10.83 -9.41 -3.32
N ALA A 174 -11.37 -10.42 -2.64
CA ALA A 174 -12.61 -11.10 -3.01
C ALA A 174 -13.83 -10.19 -2.78
N SER A 175 -15.02 -10.64 -3.16
CA SER A 175 -16.27 -9.86 -3.09
C SER A 175 -16.69 -9.48 -1.67
N ASP A 176 -16.20 -10.21 -0.67
CA ASP A 176 -16.36 -9.97 0.77
C ASP A 176 -15.25 -9.09 1.37
N GLY A 177 -14.33 -8.60 0.54
CA GLY A 177 -13.20 -7.77 0.93
C GLY A 177 -11.99 -8.55 1.44
N LEU A 178 -12.06 -9.89 1.54
CA LEU A 178 -10.92 -10.71 1.96
C LEU A 178 -9.82 -10.68 0.90
N MET A 179 -8.62 -10.31 1.31
CA MET A 179 -7.41 -10.40 0.50
C MET A 179 -7.00 -11.87 0.39
N LYS A 180 -6.97 -12.38 -0.84
CA LYS A 180 -6.38 -13.69 -1.14
C LYS A 180 -4.88 -13.49 -1.33
N LEU A 181 -4.11 -13.78 -0.29
CA LEU A 181 -2.65 -13.69 -0.27
C LEU A 181 -2.03 -15.08 -0.35
#